data_AF-A0A7W0VT14-F1
#
_entry.id   AF-A0A7W0VT14-F1
#
_cell.length_a   1.000
_cell.length_b   1.000
_cell.length_c   1.000
_cell.angle_alpha   90.00
_cell.angle_beta   90.00
_cell.angle_gamma   90.00
#
_symmetry.space_group_name_H-M   'P 1'
#
loop_
_entity.id
_entity.type
_entity.pdbx_description
1 polymer ?
#
loop_
_entity_poly.entity_id
_entity_poly.type
_entity_poly.pdbx_seq_one_letter_code
_entity_poly.pdbx_strand_id
1 'polypeptide(L)'
;MCETPASALSFEVTNSGSIDTSLDSTCNGGIVPQPGAPSLCVLRYGRINVPAGITLKIVGTRPVALIADVDLNISGILDVSADGLSNGPGGGAALSGESTFRDIGGGGAGFQTAGANGGNATTDGGGGLGGAIGLNPATLAAFFGGPQSGATPGRVTGGGGGGGLALVSCRGTVMVEGIIDAGGGGGAAGFHLVIPIAARGGGAGGHVVIAAPRVLITGEVYANGGAGGMGVFSSMLEGAHGQDGSRSATDAAHGGTSTGGAGAGGAGGVVGMLPGIGLKPSAAGGSAGGGGGSVGFLQIYMPQGSTATLTPRAVSPGFQPQAVVPTR
;
A
#
# COMPACT_ATOMS: atom_id res chain seq x y z
N MET A 1 5.42 -14.95 18.93
CA MET A 1 6.56 -14.16 18.39
C MET A 1 7.59 -13.80 19.45
N CYS A 2 7.23 -13.56 20.72
CA CYS A 2 8.15 -13.02 21.73
C CYS A 2 8.96 -14.03 22.57
N GLU A 3 8.91 -15.32 22.24
CA GLU A 3 9.50 -16.38 23.08
C GLU A 3 11.02 -16.58 22.86
N THR A 4 11.52 -16.35 21.65
CA THR A 4 12.94 -16.51 21.31
C THR A 4 13.70 -15.20 21.54
N PRO A 5 14.70 -15.05 22.41
CA PRO A 5 15.38 -13.76 22.56
C PRO A 5 16.02 -13.24 21.26
N ALA A 6 16.14 -11.92 21.12
CA ALA A 6 16.87 -11.31 20.01
C ALA A 6 18.36 -11.69 20.06
N SER A 7 18.94 -11.99 18.89
CA SER A 7 20.36 -12.30 18.75
C SER A 7 21.26 -11.06 18.78
N ALA A 8 20.71 -9.89 18.42
CA ALA A 8 21.40 -8.60 18.47
C ALA A 8 20.67 -7.63 19.40
N LEU A 9 21.42 -6.89 20.21
CA LEU A 9 20.87 -6.02 21.25
C LEU A 9 20.13 -4.80 20.70
N SER A 10 20.57 -4.25 19.56
CA SER A 10 19.98 -3.04 18.99
C SER A 10 20.13 -3.01 17.47
N PHE A 11 19.13 -2.44 16.81
CA PHE A 11 19.20 -1.98 15.43
C PHE A 11 18.94 -0.48 15.41
N GLU A 12 19.98 0.27 15.07
CA GLU A 12 19.93 1.72 14.96
C GLU A 12 20.21 2.11 13.51
N VAL A 13 19.24 2.77 12.88
CA VAL A 13 19.39 3.24 11.51
C VAL A 13 20.18 4.55 11.54
N THR A 14 21.48 4.46 11.24
CA THR A 14 22.39 5.61 11.29
C THR A 14 22.41 6.43 10.00
N ASN A 15 21.96 5.84 8.88
CA ASN A 15 21.89 6.49 7.58
C ASN A 15 20.61 6.09 6.86
N SER A 16 20.05 6.98 6.06
CA SER A 16 18.94 6.63 5.17
C SER A 16 19.38 5.54 4.19
N GLY A 17 18.51 4.57 3.95
CA GLY A 17 18.83 3.41 3.13
C GLY A 17 17.65 2.47 2.95
N SER A 18 17.93 1.34 2.30
CA SER A 18 16.92 0.32 2.06
C SER A 18 17.29 -1.04 2.66
N ILE A 19 16.27 -1.78 3.07
CA ILE A 19 16.33 -3.20 3.41
C ILE A 19 15.56 -3.99 2.35
N ASP A 20 16.19 -5.01 1.76
CA ASP A 20 15.52 -5.93 0.84
C ASP A 20 15.12 -7.22 1.56
N THR A 21 13.81 -7.44 1.69
CA THR A 21 13.20 -8.62 2.33
C THR A 21 13.23 -9.87 1.44
N SER A 22 13.66 -9.74 0.19
CA SER A 22 13.87 -10.87 -0.73
C SER A 22 15.15 -11.63 -0.41
N LEU A 23 16.08 -11.00 0.31
CA LEU A 23 17.35 -11.60 0.72
C LEU A 23 17.20 -12.27 2.08
N ASP A 24 17.36 -13.59 2.13
CA ASP A 24 17.20 -14.38 3.35
C ASP A 24 18.18 -13.95 4.46
N SER A 25 19.38 -13.49 4.08
CA SER A 25 20.39 -12.97 4.99
C SER A 25 19.94 -11.71 5.74
N THR A 26 18.96 -10.99 5.22
CA THR A 26 18.40 -9.81 5.88
C THR A 26 17.48 -10.22 7.03
N CYS A 27 16.74 -11.33 6.90
CA CYS A 27 15.71 -11.77 7.84
C CYS A 27 16.32 -12.49 9.07
N ASN A 28 17.05 -11.75 9.91
CA ASN A 28 17.81 -12.30 11.04
C ASN A 28 16.95 -12.99 12.13
N GLY A 29 15.66 -12.68 12.20
CA GLY A 29 14.67 -13.37 13.03
C GLY A 29 14.04 -14.60 12.36
N GLY A 30 14.49 -14.92 11.14
CA GLY A 30 14.02 -16.03 10.33
C GLY A 30 12.99 -15.64 9.27
N ILE A 31 12.67 -16.62 8.43
CA ILE A 31 11.59 -16.54 7.45
C ILE A 31 10.45 -17.41 7.95
N VAL A 32 9.27 -16.82 8.11
CA VAL A 32 8.08 -17.54 8.56
C VAL A 32 7.21 -17.86 7.35
N PRO A 33 7.05 -19.14 6.97
CA PRO A 33 6.20 -19.52 5.85
C PRO A 33 4.72 -19.24 6.16
N GLN A 34 3.97 -18.81 5.14
CA GLN A 34 2.54 -18.50 5.25
C GLN A 34 1.75 -19.31 4.22
N PRO A 35 0.61 -19.91 4.58
CA PRO A 35 -0.22 -20.62 3.61
C PRO A 35 -0.91 -19.63 2.66
N GLY A 36 -0.65 -19.75 1.36
CA GLY A 36 -1.32 -18.93 0.33
C GLY A 36 -0.84 -17.49 0.20
N ALA A 37 0.28 -17.13 0.84
CA ALA A 37 0.89 -15.79 0.74
C ALA A 37 2.43 -15.88 0.76
N PRO A 38 3.15 -14.80 0.40
CA PRO A 38 4.60 -14.75 0.56
C PRO A 38 5.02 -15.04 2.00
N SER A 39 6.20 -15.62 2.19
CA SER A 39 6.74 -15.81 3.54
C SER A 39 7.04 -14.47 4.21
N LEU A 40 6.92 -14.39 5.52
CA LEU A 40 7.20 -13.19 6.31
C LEU A 40 8.69 -13.10 6.65
N CYS A 41 9.31 -11.96 6.35
CA CYS A 41 10.68 -11.64 6.77
C CYS A 41 10.67 -11.06 8.18
N VAL A 42 11.30 -11.74 9.14
CA VAL A 42 11.37 -11.27 10.52
C VAL A 42 12.72 -10.59 10.77
N LEU A 43 12.68 -9.33 11.16
CA LEU A 43 13.82 -8.56 11.65
C LEU A 43 13.68 -8.42 13.16
N ARG A 44 14.60 -9.05 13.91
CA ARG A 44 14.51 -9.11 15.36
C ARG A 44 15.73 -8.53 16.06
N TYR A 45 15.50 -7.61 16.99
CA TYR A 45 16.52 -6.95 17.79
C TYR A 45 16.03 -6.70 19.22
N GLY A 46 16.94 -6.41 20.15
CA GLY A 46 16.56 -6.03 21.51
C GLY A 46 15.82 -4.69 21.52
N ARG A 47 16.31 -3.72 20.76
CA ARG A 47 15.67 -2.42 20.49
C ARG A 47 15.77 -2.09 19.00
N ILE A 48 14.78 -1.40 18.46
CA ILE A 48 14.79 -0.88 17.09
C ILE A 48 14.57 0.64 17.16
N ASN A 49 15.44 1.40 16.50
CA ASN A 49 15.33 2.85 16.45
C ASN A 49 15.54 3.36 15.01
N VAL A 50 14.56 4.09 14.50
CA VAL A 50 14.65 4.88 13.26
C VAL A 50 14.64 6.35 13.66
N PRO A 51 15.82 7.00 13.78
CA PRO A 51 15.93 8.38 14.27
C PRO A 51 15.24 9.40 13.36
N ALA A 52 14.91 10.57 13.92
CA ALA A 52 14.42 11.69 13.13
C ALA A 52 15.41 12.10 12.02
N GLY A 53 14.88 12.50 10.86
CA GLY A 53 15.69 12.86 9.68
C GLY A 53 16.24 11.68 8.88
N ILE A 54 16.01 10.43 9.33
CA ILE A 54 16.42 9.21 8.64
C ILE A 54 15.22 8.55 7.98
N THR A 55 15.42 8.08 6.73
CA THR A 55 14.45 7.27 6.00
C THR A 55 14.94 5.84 5.88
N LEU A 56 14.22 4.90 6.48
CA LEU A 56 14.39 3.47 6.25
C LEU A 56 13.32 3.01 5.27
N LYS A 57 13.72 2.72 4.03
CA LYS A 57 12.85 2.07 3.04
C LYS A 57 12.96 0.57 3.15
N ILE A 58 11.84 -0.15 3.09
CA ILE A 58 11.83 -1.60 3.02
C ILE A 58 11.25 -1.97 1.66
N VAL A 59 12.01 -2.77 0.91
CA VAL A 59 11.64 -3.27 -0.41
C VAL A 59 11.68 -4.79 -0.40
N GLY A 60 11.22 -5.40 -1.48
CA GLY A 60 11.31 -6.85 -1.68
C GLY A 60 9.95 -7.52 -1.79
N THR A 61 9.96 -8.85 -1.87
CA THR A 61 8.75 -9.63 -2.15
C THR A 61 8.02 -10.12 -0.90
N ARG A 62 8.65 -10.01 0.27
CA ARG A 62 8.14 -10.52 1.55
C ARG A 62 7.62 -9.37 2.41
N PRO A 63 6.45 -9.50 3.08
CA PRO A 63 6.08 -8.58 4.13
C PRO A 63 7.13 -8.63 5.25
N VAL A 64 7.19 -7.59 6.06
CA VAL A 64 8.21 -7.43 7.10
C VAL A 64 7.60 -7.35 8.48
N ALA A 65 8.21 -8.04 9.44
CA ALA A 65 7.95 -7.89 10.87
C ALA A 65 9.20 -7.34 11.56
N LEU A 66 9.12 -6.11 12.07
CA LEU A 66 10.11 -5.50 12.95
C LEU A 66 9.75 -5.86 14.39
N ILE A 67 10.53 -6.74 15.01
CA ILE A 67 10.29 -7.24 16.37
C ILE A 67 11.39 -6.75 17.30
N ALA A 68 11.00 -5.94 18.28
CA ALA A 68 11.86 -5.51 19.37
C ALA A 68 11.52 -6.30 20.65
N ASP A 69 12.53 -6.81 21.35
CA ASP A 69 12.29 -7.43 22.67
C ASP A 69 11.86 -6.38 23.72
N VAL A 70 12.39 -5.15 23.62
CA VAL A 70 12.13 -4.04 24.54
C VAL A 70 11.36 -2.91 23.84
N ASP A 71 12.04 -1.97 23.19
CA ASP A 71 11.37 -0.79 22.60
C ASP A 71 11.61 -0.70 21.09
N LEU A 72 10.58 -0.25 20.38
CA LEU A 72 10.61 0.04 18.95
C LEU A 72 10.18 1.50 18.73
N ASN A 73 11.11 2.33 18.29
CA ASN A 73 10.92 3.76 18.11
C ASN A 73 11.07 4.16 16.65
N ILE A 74 10.06 4.82 16.09
CA ILE A 74 10.07 5.41 14.76
C ILE A 74 9.89 6.91 14.89
N SER A 75 11.00 7.65 14.90
CA SER A 75 10.99 9.13 14.89
C SER A 75 11.31 9.69 13.49
N GLY A 76 11.88 8.87 12.61
CA GLY A 76 12.13 9.16 11.19
C GLY A 76 11.01 8.67 10.26
N ILE A 77 11.36 8.30 9.03
CA ILE A 77 10.43 7.74 8.04
C ILE A 77 10.68 6.24 7.92
N LEU A 78 9.64 5.45 8.14
CA LEU A 78 9.59 4.04 7.82
C LEU A 78 8.71 3.85 6.59
N ASP A 79 9.33 3.57 5.45
CA ASP A 79 8.68 3.53 4.14
C ASP A 79 8.57 2.09 3.64
N VAL A 80 7.35 1.58 3.57
CA VAL A 80 6.97 0.30 2.99
C VAL A 80 6.00 0.49 1.82
N SER A 81 5.95 1.68 1.23
CA SER A 81 5.06 2.01 0.13
C SER A 81 5.46 1.28 -1.17
N ALA A 82 4.51 1.23 -2.11
CA ALA A 82 4.77 0.89 -3.50
C ALA A 82 5.27 2.11 -4.27
N ASP A 83 6.02 1.89 -5.35
CA ASP A 83 6.48 2.93 -6.28
C ASP A 83 5.96 2.65 -7.69
N GLY A 84 4.93 3.37 -8.13
CA GLY A 84 4.26 3.13 -9.41
C GLY A 84 3.75 1.69 -9.55
N LEU A 85 4.38 0.92 -10.44
CA LEU A 85 4.01 -0.50 -10.67
C LEU A 85 4.72 -1.47 -9.73
N SER A 86 5.76 -1.02 -9.02
CA SER A 86 6.53 -1.84 -8.09
C SER A 86 5.81 -1.97 -6.77
N ASN A 87 5.47 -3.20 -6.39
CA ASN A 87 4.83 -3.49 -5.12
C ASN A 87 5.75 -3.14 -3.93
N GLY A 88 5.14 -2.73 -2.81
CA GLY A 88 5.82 -2.70 -1.52
C GLY A 88 6.09 -4.11 -0.99
N PRO A 89 6.82 -4.26 0.13
CA PRO A 89 7.17 -5.56 0.72
C PRO A 89 5.93 -6.39 1.02
N GLY A 90 5.76 -7.51 0.32
CA GLY A 90 4.58 -8.37 0.45
C GLY A 90 3.28 -7.81 -0.15
N GLY A 91 3.33 -6.65 -0.79
CA GLY A 91 2.25 -6.11 -1.62
C GLY A 91 2.11 -6.90 -2.93
N GLY A 92 0.93 -6.81 -3.56
CA GLY A 92 0.65 -7.52 -4.82
C GLY A 92 0.57 -9.05 -4.70
N ALA A 93 0.70 -9.61 -3.49
CA ALA A 93 0.45 -11.02 -3.21
C ALA A 93 -0.99 -11.43 -3.57
N ALA A 94 -1.91 -10.48 -3.43
CA ALA A 94 -3.27 -10.57 -3.95
C ALA A 94 -3.41 -9.62 -5.15
N LEU A 95 -4.22 -10.05 -6.11
CA LEU A 95 -4.61 -9.25 -7.26
C LEU A 95 -6.06 -8.85 -7.10
N SER A 96 -6.40 -7.62 -7.44
CA SER A 96 -7.76 -7.11 -7.34
C SER A 96 -8.02 -6.06 -8.43
N GLY A 97 -9.28 -5.91 -8.81
CA GLY A 97 -9.67 -5.08 -9.95
C GLY A 97 -9.36 -5.73 -11.30
N GLU A 98 -10.15 -5.37 -12.30
CA GLU A 98 -10.03 -5.94 -13.63
C GLU A 98 -8.95 -5.23 -14.45
N SER A 99 -8.06 -6.04 -15.02
CA SER A 99 -7.22 -5.62 -16.13
C SER A 99 -8.07 -5.53 -17.40
N THR A 100 -7.82 -4.52 -18.23
CA THR A 100 -8.61 -4.29 -19.43
C THR A 100 -7.74 -4.27 -20.69
N PHE A 101 -8.40 -4.19 -21.84
CA PHE A 101 -7.78 -4.14 -23.16
C PHE A 101 -8.29 -2.93 -23.95
N ARG A 102 -7.47 -2.46 -24.89
CA ARG A 102 -7.83 -1.39 -25.84
C ARG A 102 -8.27 -0.11 -25.15
N ASP A 103 -9.46 0.38 -25.44
CA ASP A 103 -10.05 1.66 -25.05
C ASP A 103 -10.70 1.66 -23.66
N ILE A 104 -10.67 0.51 -22.97
CA ILE A 104 -11.26 0.31 -21.66
C ILE A 104 -10.19 0.51 -20.59
N GLY A 105 -10.34 1.49 -19.70
CA GLY A 105 -9.43 1.73 -18.58
C GLY A 105 -9.57 0.67 -17.48
N GLY A 106 -8.46 0.31 -16.84
CA GLY A 106 -8.44 -0.72 -15.79
C GLY A 106 -9.07 -0.25 -14.48
N GLY A 107 -9.64 -1.19 -13.72
CA GLY A 107 -10.16 -0.91 -12.38
C GLY A 107 -9.05 -0.86 -11.33
N GLY A 108 -9.17 0.03 -10.35
CA GLY A 108 -8.25 0.11 -9.22
C GLY A 108 -8.40 -1.09 -8.28
N ALA A 109 -7.35 -1.41 -7.54
CA ALA A 109 -7.37 -2.50 -6.58
C ALA A 109 -8.28 -2.18 -5.38
N GLY A 110 -9.01 -3.18 -4.89
CA GLY A 110 -9.81 -3.09 -3.67
C GLY A 110 -9.14 -3.79 -2.49
N PHE A 111 -9.34 -3.25 -1.29
CA PHE A 111 -8.83 -3.75 -0.02
C PHE A 111 -9.73 -3.30 1.13
N GLN A 112 -9.43 -2.24 1.89
CA GLN A 112 -10.35 -1.82 2.97
C GLN A 112 -11.63 -1.19 2.42
N THR A 113 -11.54 -0.48 1.31
CA THR A 113 -12.69 -0.07 0.49
C THR A 113 -12.66 -0.80 -0.84
N ALA A 114 -13.75 -0.70 -1.61
CA ALA A 114 -13.68 -1.07 -3.02
C ALA A 114 -12.69 -0.15 -3.73
N GLY A 115 -12.00 -0.69 -4.74
CA GLY A 115 -11.32 0.12 -5.75
C GLY A 115 -12.35 0.71 -6.71
N ALA A 116 -11.95 1.74 -7.46
CA ALA A 116 -12.86 2.36 -8.42
C ALA A 116 -12.76 1.73 -9.82
N ASN A 117 -13.85 1.80 -10.57
CA ASN A 117 -13.87 1.35 -11.95
C ASN A 117 -13.06 2.28 -12.86
N GLY A 118 -12.47 1.73 -13.93
CA GLY A 118 -11.92 2.54 -15.02
C GLY A 118 -13.01 3.09 -15.94
N GLY A 119 -12.65 4.02 -16.84
CA GLY A 119 -13.58 4.51 -17.86
C GLY A 119 -13.63 3.60 -19.10
N ASN A 120 -14.54 3.86 -20.03
CA ASN A 120 -14.52 3.27 -21.37
C ASN A 120 -14.77 4.35 -22.44
N ALA A 121 -14.96 3.99 -23.72
CA ALA A 121 -15.18 4.95 -24.79
C ALA A 121 -16.41 5.86 -24.62
N THR A 122 -17.44 5.44 -23.88
CA THR A 122 -18.73 6.13 -23.81
C THR A 122 -19.14 6.58 -22.41
N THR A 123 -18.53 6.01 -21.36
CA THR A 123 -19.03 6.10 -19.99
C THR A 123 -17.88 6.21 -18.98
N ASP A 124 -17.95 7.21 -18.11
CA ASP A 124 -17.06 7.33 -16.94
C ASP A 124 -17.34 6.16 -15.99
N GLY A 125 -16.30 5.48 -15.50
CA GLY A 125 -16.48 4.29 -14.65
C GLY A 125 -17.12 3.08 -15.35
N GLY A 126 -17.31 3.11 -16.67
CA GLY A 126 -17.89 2.00 -17.45
C GLY A 126 -16.89 0.95 -17.92
N GLY A 127 -15.63 1.06 -17.52
CA GLY A 127 -14.54 0.18 -17.92
C GLY A 127 -14.33 -1.00 -16.98
N GLY A 128 -13.07 -1.33 -16.72
CA GLY A 128 -12.71 -2.45 -15.85
C GLY A 128 -13.25 -2.24 -14.45
N LEU A 129 -13.86 -3.28 -13.88
CA LEU A 129 -14.41 -3.22 -12.52
C LEU A 129 -13.29 -2.99 -11.50
N GLY A 130 -13.54 -2.09 -10.56
CA GLY A 130 -12.71 -1.93 -9.38
C GLY A 130 -12.72 -3.20 -8.53
N GLY A 131 -11.64 -3.42 -7.79
CA GLY A 131 -11.55 -4.53 -6.87
C GLY A 131 -12.60 -4.44 -5.77
N ALA A 132 -13.17 -5.59 -5.39
CA ALA A 132 -14.08 -5.65 -4.26
C ALA A 132 -13.39 -5.28 -2.94
N ILE A 133 -14.18 -4.93 -1.94
CA ILE A 133 -13.68 -4.81 -0.56
C ILE A 133 -13.04 -6.16 -0.17
N GLY A 134 -11.77 -6.11 0.17
CA GLY A 134 -10.99 -7.24 0.65
C GLY A 134 -11.48 -7.74 2.00
N LEU A 135 -11.17 -9.00 2.28
CA LEU A 135 -11.47 -9.63 3.57
C LEU A 135 -10.75 -8.89 4.70
N ASN A 136 -11.42 -8.73 5.85
CA ASN A 136 -10.84 -8.12 7.04
C ASN A 136 -9.52 -8.84 7.39
N PRO A 137 -8.36 -8.16 7.36
CA PRO A 137 -7.07 -8.79 7.62
C PRO A 137 -6.96 -9.45 8.99
N ALA A 138 -7.76 -9.01 9.98
CA ALA A 138 -7.82 -9.65 11.29
C ALA A 138 -8.34 -11.09 11.23
N THR A 139 -9.01 -11.49 10.15
CA THR A 139 -9.55 -12.83 9.92
C THR A 139 -8.73 -13.66 8.92
N LEU A 140 -7.72 -13.05 8.29
CA LEU A 140 -6.90 -13.74 7.31
C LEU A 140 -5.90 -14.67 8.00
N ALA A 141 -5.72 -15.86 7.43
CA ALA A 141 -4.72 -16.82 7.88
C ALA A 141 -3.28 -16.41 7.48
N ALA A 142 -3.14 -15.36 6.69
CA ALA A 142 -1.87 -14.86 6.17
C ALA A 142 -1.79 -13.34 6.25
N PHE A 143 -0.58 -12.84 6.47
CA PHE A 143 -0.22 -11.44 6.51
C PHE A 143 0.46 -11.02 5.20
N PHE A 144 -0.09 -10.03 4.52
CA PHE A 144 0.46 -9.48 3.28
C PHE A 144 0.05 -8.01 3.14
N GLY A 145 0.65 -7.30 2.19
CA GLY A 145 0.36 -5.89 1.92
C GLY A 145 -0.96 -5.65 1.18
N GLY A 146 -1.05 -4.50 0.53
CA GLY A 146 -2.16 -4.15 -0.35
C GLY A 146 -2.19 -5.02 -1.60
N PRO A 147 -3.38 -5.31 -2.17
CA PRO A 147 -3.51 -5.89 -3.49
C PRO A 147 -3.01 -4.97 -4.61
N GLN A 148 -2.46 -5.56 -5.66
CA GLN A 148 -2.10 -4.87 -6.90
C GLN A 148 -3.29 -4.80 -7.86
N SER A 149 -3.41 -3.70 -8.61
CA SER A 149 -4.45 -3.57 -9.64
C SER A 149 -4.14 -4.49 -10.82
N GLY A 150 -5.09 -5.39 -11.13
CA GLY A 150 -5.13 -6.18 -12.36
C GLY A 150 -3.93 -7.11 -12.60
N ALA A 151 -4.18 -8.42 -12.60
CA ALA A 151 -3.45 -9.31 -13.50
C ALA A 151 -4.41 -10.28 -14.18
N THR A 152 -4.58 -10.10 -15.49
CA THR A 152 -4.75 -11.27 -16.37
C THR A 152 -3.35 -11.79 -16.69
N PRO A 153 -3.10 -13.10 -16.58
CA PRO A 153 -1.81 -13.69 -16.96
C PRO A 153 -1.36 -13.21 -18.35
N GLY A 154 -0.13 -12.70 -18.44
CA GLY A 154 0.47 -12.22 -19.70
C GLY A 154 0.17 -10.77 -20.07
N ARG A 155 -0.36 -9.95 -19.14
CA ARG A 155 -0.61 -8.51 -19.39
C ARG A 155 0.15 -7.60 -18.43
N VAL A 156 0.29 -6.34 -18.85
CA VAL A 156 0.88 -5.25 -18.07
C VAL A 156 0.05 -5.04 -16.81
N THR A 157 0.70 -5.06 -15.65
CA THR A 157 0.07 -4.85 -14.34
C THR A 157 -0.33 -3.39 -14.14
N GLY A 158 -1.29 -3.15 -13.25
CA GLY A 158 -1.59 -1.82 -12.72
C GLY A 158 -0.69 -1.43 -11.56
N GLY A 159 -1.08 -0.36 -10.86
CA GLY A 159 -0.33 0.19 -9.74
C GLY A 159 -0.08 -0.86 -8.64
N GLY A 160 1.13 -0.86 -8.10
CA GLY A 160 1.59 -1.82 -7.10
C GLY A 160 0.83 -1.72 -5.78
N GLY A 161 0.64 -2.82 -5.08
CA GLY A 161 0.05 -2.80 -3.75
C GLY A 161 1.07 -2.33 -2.70
N GLY A 162 0.64 -1.50 -1.75
CA GLY A 162 1.49 -1.06 -0.62
C GLY A 162 1.96 -2.24 0.24
N GLY A 163 3.01 -2.04 1.03
CA GLY A 163 3.64 -3.12 1.79
C GLY A 163 2.85 -3.62 3.01
N GLY A 164 3.20 -4.82 3.47
CA GLY A 164 2.79 -5.39 4.75
C GLY A 164 3.87 -5.14 5.81
N LEU A 165 3.53 -4.44 6.88
CA LEU A 165 4.42 -4.07 7.98
C LEU A 165 3.82 -4.46 9.33
N ALA A 166 4.54 -5.27 10.11
CA ALA A 166 4.23 -5.52 11.51
C ALA A 166 5.30 -4.88 12.40
N LEU A 167 4.88 -4.01 13.31
CA LEU A 167 5.72 -3.44 14.38
C LEU A 167 5.36 -4.12 15.69
N VAL A 168 6.30 -4.85 16.27
CA VAL A 168 6.06 -5.62 17.49
C VAL A 168 7.07 -5.23 18.56
N SER A 169 6.58 -4.84 19.74
CA SER A 169 7.39 -4.79 20.95
C SER A 169 6.90 -5.86 21.92
N CYS A 170 7.83 -6.70 22.40
CA CYS A 170 7.48 -7.82 23.26
C CYS A 170 7.23 -7.44 24.72
N ARG A 171 7.95 -6.43 25.24
CA ARG A 171 7.90 -6.07 26.66
C ARG A 171 7.78 -4.57 26.91
N GLY A 172 8.01 -3.74 25.91
CA GLY A 172 8.06 -2.28 26.06
C GLY A 172 7.04 -1.59 25.18
N THR A 173 7.50 -0.56 24.50
CA THR A 173 6.63 0.35 23.75
C THR A 173 6.91 0.27 22.25
N VAL A 174 5.85 0.33 21.44
CA VAL A 174 5.97 0.83 20.05
C VAL A 174 5.61 2.30 20.06
N MET A 175 6.59 3.14 19.74
CA MET A 175 6.46 4.59 19.67
C MET A 175 6.64 5.07 18.24
N VAL A 176 5.65 5.81 17.73
CA VAL A 176 5.66 6.39 16.38
C VAL A 176 5.46 7.90 16.49
N GLU A 177 6.58 8.62 16.37
CA GLU A 177 6.62 10.09 16.35
C GLU A 177 6.86 10.62 14.92
N GLY A 178 7.47 9.80 14.07
CA GLY A 178 7.77 10.09 12.68
C GLY A 178 6.66 9.68 11.73
N ILE A 179 7.03 9.15 10.56
CA ILE A 179 6.09 8.76 9.50
C ILE A 179 6.20 7.26 9.25
N ILE A 180 5.05 6.58 9.17
CA ILE A 180 4.92 5.28 8.54
C ILE A 180 4.16 5.47 7.22
N ASP A 181 4.75 5.03 6.12
CA ASP A 181 4.14 5.10 4.80
C ASP A 181 4.01 3.71 4.18
N ALA A 182 2.79 3.30 3.91
CA ALA A 182 2.43 2.07 3.22
C ALA A 182 1.51 2.36 2.03
N GLY A 183 1.67 3.50 1.35
CA GLY A 183 0.88 3.87 0.17
C GLY A 183 0.93 2.83 -0.96
N GLY A 184 -0.17 2.69 -1.69
CA GLY A 184 -0.25 1.93 -2.94
C GLY A 184 0.31 2.73 -4.12
N GLY A 185 0.77 2.06 -5.16
CA GLY A 185 1.40 2.68 -6.32
C GLY A 185 0.40 3.17 -7.37
N GLY A 186 0.80 4.17 -8.15
CA GLY A 186 0.05 4.76 -9.24
C GLY A 186 -0.07 3.84 -10.45
N GLY A 187 -1.22 3.91 -11.12
CA GLY A 187 -1.51 3.16 -12.34
C GLY A 187 -0.70 3.68 -13.53
N ALA A 188 -0.24 2.76 -14.38
CA ALA A 188 0.43 3.11 -15.62
C ALA A 188 -0.49 3.91 -16.57
N ALA A 189 0.12 4.83 -17.30
CA ALA A 189 -0.50 5.52 -18.40
C ALA A 189 -0.93 4.55 -19.52
N GLY A 190 -1.90 4.99 -20.31
CA GLY A 190 -2.16 4.42 -21.61
C GLY A 190 -1.05 4.77 -22.60
N PHE A 191 -0.85 3.91 -23.58
CA PHE A 191 0.14 4.11 -24.64
C PHE A 191 -0.38 3.60 -25.98
N HIS A 192 0.15 4.14 -27.06
CA HIS A 192 -0.28 3.80 -28.41
C HIS A 192 0.80 2.96 -29.11
N LEU A 193 0.47 1.72 -29.47
CA LEU A 193 1.27 0.91 -30.39
C LEU A 193 0.60 0.92 -31.78
N VAL A 194 0.15 -0.25 -32.25
CA VAL A 194 -0.74 -0.37 -33.42
C VAL A 194 -2.19 -0.01 -33.05
N ILE A 195 -2.54 -0.16 -31.77
CA ILE A 195 -3.86 0.15 -31.21
C ILE A 195 -3.65 0.94 -29.91
N PRO A 196 -4.58 1.84 -29.54
CA PRO A 196 -4.54 2.52 -28.25
C PRO A 196 -4.74 1.50 -27.13
N ILE A 197 -3.87 1.55 -26.12
CA ILE A 197 -3.99 0.79 -24.89
C ILE A 197 -4.32 1.76 -23.77
N ALA A 198 -5.43 1.53 -23.11
CA ALA A 198 -5.94 2.37 -22.04
C ALA A 198 -5.08 2.25 -20.78
N ALA A 199 -5.28 3.21 -19.90
CA ALA A 199 -4.56 3.29 -18.66
C ALA A 199 -4.94 2.17 -17.70
N ARG A 200 -4.08 2.01 -16.68
CA ARG A 200 -4.26 1.03 -15.61
C ARG A 200 -4.78 1.68 -14.34
N GLY A 201 -5.43 0.87 -13.51
CA GLY A 201 -5.88 1.30 -12.20
C GLY A 201 -4.73 1.44 -11.20
N GLY A 202 -4.97 2.20 -10.14
CA GLY A 202 -4.04 2.35 -9.02
C GLY A 202 -4.08 1.15 -8.06
N GLY A 203 -2.96 0.91 -7.38
CA GLY A 203 -2.84 -0.14 -6.37
C GLY A 203 -3.42 0.27 -5.02
N ALA A 204 -3.75 -0.71 -4.19
CA ALA A 204 -4.31 -0.46 -2.87
C ALA A 204 -3.20 -0.12 -1.86
N GLY A 205 -3.55 0.65 -0.82
CA GLY A 205 -2.68 0.86 0.32
C GLY A 205 -2.35 -0.44 1.07
N GLY A 206 -1.28 -0.41 1.88
CA GLY A 206 -0.72 -1.55 2.57
C GLY A 206 -1.45 -2.00 3.84
N HIS A 207 -0.86 -2.96 4.55
CA HIS A 207 -1.38 -3.47 5.82
C HIS A 207 -0.35 -3.24 6.93
N VAL A 208 -0.68 -2.36 7.87
CA VAL A 208 0.17 -2.04 9.02
C VAL A 208 -0.45 -2.58 10.30
N VAL A 209 0.32 -3.37 11.02
CA VAL A 209 -0.04 -3.94 12.32
C VAL A 209 0.94 -3.42 13.37
N ILE A 210 0.42 -2.91 14.48
CA ILE A 210 1.22 -2.47 15.63
C ILE A 210 0.79 -3.28 16.85
N ALA A 211 1.73 -4.00 17.46
CA ALA A 211 1.46 -4.86 18.61
C ALA A 211 2.48 -4.62 19.74
N ALA A 212 2.00 -4.19 20.90
CA ALA A 212 2.87 -3.97 22.06
C ALA A 212 2.07 -3.93 23.38
N PRO A 213 2.72 -4.12 24.54
CA PRO A 213 2.14 -3.76 25.84
C PRO A 213 1.73 -2.29 25.91
N ARG A 214 2.47 -1.40 25.26
CA ARG A 214 2.14 0.02 25.16
C ARG A 214 2.35 0.51 23.73
N VAL A 215 1.36 1.24 23.22
CA VAL A 215 1.41 1.88 21.90
C VAL A 215 1.22 3.38 22.06
N LEU A 216 2.18 4.17 21.55
CA LEU A 216 2.13 5.62 21.53
C LEU A 216 2.32 6.11 20.09
N ILE A 217 1.29 6.74 19.53
CA ILE A 217 1.33 7.28 18.16
C ILE A 217 1.01 8.76 18.22
N THR A 218 2.02 9.58 17.98
CA THR A 218 1.95 11.06 17.89
C THR A 218 2.32 11.57 16.50
N GLY A 219 3.00 10.75 15.70
CA GLY A 219 3.40 11.03 14.33
C GLY A 219 2.29 10.81 13.30
N GLU A 220 2.69 10.36 12.11
CA GLU A 220 1.80 10.14 10.96
C GLU A 220 1.84 8.69 10.46
N VAL A 221 0.69 8.18 10.03
CA VAL A 221 0.58 6.82 9.48
C VAL A 221 -0.33 6.82 8.25
N TYR A 222 0.20 6.38 7.12
CA TYR A 222 -0.50 6.36 5.84
C TYR A 222 -0.50 4.96 5.22
N ALA A 223 -1.65 4.59 4.65
CA ALA A 223 -1.84 3.43 3.78
C ALA A 223 -2.88 3.81 2.72
N ASN A 224 -2.61 4.89 2.00
CA ASN A 224 -3.51 5.44 0.98
C ASN A 224 -3.41 4.66 -0.34
N GLY A 225 -4.49 4.66 -1.12
CA GLY A 225 -4.48 4.04 -2.44
C GLY A 225 -3.77 4.91 -3.48
N GLY A 226 -3.15 4.29 -4.46
CA GLY A 226 -2.59 4.97 -5.62
C GLY A 226 -3.68 5.37 -6.62
N ALA A 227 -3.38 6.35 -7.47
CA ALA A 227 -4.33 6.84 -8.47
C ALA A 227 -4.26 6.06 -9.79
N GLY A 228 -5.30 6.14 -10.62
CA GLY A 228 -5.30 5.57 -11.97
C GLY A 228 -4.51 6.41 -12.98
N GLY A 229 -4.00 5.77 -14.03
CA GLY A 229 -3.33 6.46 -15.14
C GLY A 229 -4.31 7.17 -16.08
N MET A 230 -3.79 8.11 -16.88
CA MET A 230 -4.49 8.72 -18.02
C MET A 230 -4.53 7.74 -19.20
N GLY A 231 -5.59 7.75 -20.00
CA GLY A 231 -5.59 7.12 -21.31
C GLY A 231 -4.58 7.75 -22.28
N VAL A 232 -4.55 7.33 -23.54
CA VAL A 232 -3.73 7.93 -24.60
C VAL A 232 -4.61 8.61 -25.64
N PHE A 233 -4.11 9.70 -26.22
CA PHE A 233 -4.68 10.31 -27.41
C PHE A 233 -3.61 10.40 -28.50
N SER A 234 -3.90 9.86 -29.69
CA SER A 234 -3.01 9.80 -30.86
C SER A 234 -1.75 8.94 -30.70
N SER A 235 -1.02 8.71 -31.80
CA SER A 235 0.02 7.70 -31.92
C SER A 235 1.40 8.06 -31.36
N MET A 236 1.57 9.24 -30.76
CA MET A 236 2.91 9.74 -30.38
C MET A 236 3.06 10.23 -28.93
N LEU A 237 2.00 10.20 -28.12
CA LEU A 237 2.06 10.70 -26.75
C LEU A 237 1.67 9.60 -25.76
N GLU A 238 2.59 9.20 -24.90
CA GLU A 238 2.22 8.42 -23.71
C GLU A 238 1.38 9.28 -22.78
N GLY A 239 0.40 8.69 -22.11
CA GLY A 239 -0.37 9.41 -21.11
C GLY A 239 0.42 9.72 -19.85
N ALA A 240 -0.18 10.47 -18.93
CA ALA A 240 0.37 10.63 -17.60
C ALA A 240 0.08 9.40 -16.72
N HIS A 241 1.09 8.92 -16.00
CA HIS A 241 0.88 7.94 -14.93
C HIS A 241 0.02 8.55 -13.81
N GLY A 242 -0.68 7.69 -13.06
CA GLY A 242 -1.28 8.09 -11.79
C GLY A 242 -0.20 8.33 -10.74
N GLN A 243 -0.50 9.15 -9.73
CA GLN A 243 0.38 9.32 -8.58
C GLN A 243 0.30 8.12 -7.62
N ASP A 244 1.39 7.86 -6.91
CA ASP A 244 1.42 6.95 -5.77
C ASP A 244 0.57 7.50 -4.61
N GLY A 245 0.20 6.61 -3.69
CA GLY A 245 -0.58 6.92 -2.49
C GLY A 245 0.08 8.05 -1.71
N SER A 246 -0.68 9.10 -1.44
CA SER A 246 -0.16 10.31 -0.81
C SER A 246 0.16 10.11 0.68
N ARG A 247 1.08 10.91 1.21
CA ARG A 247 1.28 11.09 2.66
C ARG A 247 0.37 12.20 3.21
N SER A 248 -0.92 12.09 2.93
CA SER A 248 -1.93 13.07 3.34
C SER A 248 -3.21 12.38 3.78
N ALA A 249 -3.87 12.92 4.81
CA ALA A 249 -5.19 12.47 5.23
C ALA A 249 -6.32 13.15 4.44
N THR A 250 -6.02 14.22 3.71
CA THR A 250 -7.03 15.05 3.02
C THR A 250 -6.79 15.16 1.53
N ASP A 251 -5.58 14.90 1.05
CA ASP A 251 -5.23 15.02 -0.37
C ASP A 251 -5.04 13.63 -0.95
N ALA A 252 -5.99 13.17 -1.74
CA ALA A 252 -5.86 11.92 -2.48
C ALA A 252 -4.76 12.00 -3.54
N ALA A 253 -4.14 10.86 -3.84
CA ALA A 253 -3.26 10.73 -4.99
C ALA A 253 -4.00 11.14 -6.26
N HIS A 254 -3.42 12.04 -7.07
CA HIS A 254 -4.08 12.53 -8.28
C HIS A 254 -3.92 11.53 -9.42
N GLY A 255 -5.02 11.28 -10.14
CA GLY A 255 -4.98 10.48 -11.36
C GLY A 255 -4.23 11.21 -12.48
N GLY A 256 -3.84 10.46 -13.51
CA GLY A 256 -3.21 11.05 -14.69
C GLY A 256 -4.11 12.10 -15.34
N THR A 257 -3.58 13.31 -15.55
CA THR A 257 -4.34 14.48 -16.02
C THR A 257 -4.61 14.40 -17.52
N SER A 258 -5.85 14.59 -17.95
CA SER A 258 -6.23 14.47 -19.37
C SER A 258 -5.49 15.46 -20.27
N THR A 259 -4.87 14.95 -21.33
CA THR A 259 -4.30 15.74 -22.43
C THR A 259 -4.81 15.22 -23.77
N GLY A 260 -4.99 16.11 -24.75
CA GLY A 260 -5.46 15.75 -26.10
C GLY A 260 -6.88 15.17 -26.18
N GLY A 261 -7.64 15.13 -25.08
CA GLY A 261 -8.96 14.50 -25.02
C GLY A 261 -8.95 13.02 -24.65
N ALA A 262 -7.81 12.50 -24.15
CA ALA A 262 -7.78 11.22 -23.44
C ALA A 262 -8.58 11.29 -22.12
N GLY A 263 -9.05 10.12 -21.65
CA GLY A 263 -9.70 10.03 -20.34
C GLY A 263 -8.70 10.20 -19.20
N ALA A 264 -9.04 11.04 -18.21
CA ALA A 264 -8.23 11.19 -17.00
C ALA A 264 -8.34 9.96 -16.09
N GLY A 265 -7.29 9.71 -15.32
CA GLY A 265 -7.31 8.70 -14.27
C GLY A 265 -8.11 9.15 -13.04
N GLY A 266 -8.67 8.18 -12.32
CA GLY A 266 -9.35 8.42 -11.05
C GLY A 266 -8.36 8.59 -9.89
N ALA A 267 -8.70 9.47 -8.93
CA ALA A 267 -7.88 9.68 -7.73
C ALA A 267 -7.85 8.45 -6.82
N GLY A 268 -6.76 8.26 -6.06
CA GLY A 268 -6.66 7.18 -5.06
C GLY A 268 -7.59 7.39 -3.85
N GLY A 269 -7.81 6.34 -3.06
CA GLY A 269 -8.57 6.44 -1.81
C GLY A 269 -7.75 7.00 -0.65
N VAL A 270 -8.38 7.80 0.20
CA VAL A 270 -7.86 8.25 1.51
C VAL A 270 -8.99 8.20 2.57
N VAL A 271 -8.69 8.52 3.82
CA VAL A 271 -9.69 8.53 4.89
C VAL A 271 -10.87 9.43 4.53
N GLY A 272 -12.08 8.88 4.62
CA GLY A 272 -13.31 9.60 4.30
C GLY A 272 -13.56 9.89 2.81
N MET A 273 -12.62 9.56 1.91
CA MET A 273 -12.78 9.74 0.46
C MET A 273 -12.56 8.42 -0.28
N LEU A 274 -13.61 7.93 -0.91
CA LEU A 274 -13.54 6.75 -1.76
C LEU A 274 -12.66 7.00 -3.00
N PRO A 275 -12.04 5.95 -3.57
CA PRO A 275 -11.29 6.10 -4.81
C PRO A 275 -12.17 6.64 -5.95
N GLY A 276 -11.60 7.48 -6.81
CA GLY A 276 -12.27 8.06 -7.96
C GLY A 276 -12.29 7.12 -9.17
N ILE A 277 -13.36 7.18 -9.96
CA ILE A 277 -13.48 6.43 -11.22
C ILE A 277 -12.59 7.02 -12.32
N GLY A 278 -12.19 6.18 -13.27
CA GLY A 278 -11.54 6.62 -14.50
C GLY A 278 -12.54 7.27 -15.46
N LEU A 279 -12.10 8.31 -16.17
CA LEU A 279 -12.96 9.05 -17.10
C LEU A 279 -12.85 8.49 -18.52
N LYS A 280 -13.93 8.66 -19.29
CA LYS A 280 -13.98 8.40 -20.73
C LYS A 280 -13.16 9.44 -21.51
N PRO A 281 -12.69 9.12 -22.72
CA PRO A 281 -12.09 10.12 -23.60
C PRO A 281 -13.13 11.16 -24.03
N SER A 282 -12.72 12.43 -24.15
CA SER A 282 -13.56 13.51 -24.70
C SER A 282 -13.39 13.68 -26.20
N ALA A 283 -12.35 13.08 -26.80
CA ALA A 283 -12.08 13.11 -28.24
C ALA A 283 -12.12 11.72 -28.86
N ALA A 284 -12.54 11.64 -30.13
CA ALA A 284 -12.54 10.40 -30.89
C ALA A 284 -11.11 9.85 -31.02
N GLY A 285 -10.95 8.54 -30.82
CA GLY A 285 -9.64 7.87 -30.86
C GLY A 285 -8.81 7.99 -29.58
N GLY A 286 -9.27 8.73 -28.57
CA GLY A 286 -8.71 8.66 -27.22
C GLY A 286 -9.08 7.34 -26.53
N SER A 287 -8.27 6.90 -25.58
CA SER A 287 -8.62 5.81 -24.67
C SER A 287 -9.04 6.36 -23.30
N ALA A 288 -9.73 5.53 -22.52
CA ALA A 288 -10.15 5.89 -21.18
C ALA A 288 -9.02 5.83 -20.14
N GLY A 289 -9.24 6.52 -19.02
CA GLY A 289 -8.38 6.48 -17.84
C GLY A 289 -8.71 5.33 -16.88
N GLY A 290 -7.75 4.97 -16.02
CA GLY A 290 -7.92 3.92 -15.01
C GLY A 290 -8.58 4.42 -13.73
N GLY A 291 -9.17 3.53 -12.94
CA GLY A 291 -9.74 3.84 -11.63
C GLY A 291 -8.69 3.91 -10.51
N GLY A 292 -8.96 4.68 -9.46
CA GLY A 292 -8.10 4.74 -8.28
C GLY A 292 -8.16 3.49 -7.39
N GLY A 293 -7.07 3.19 -6.71
CA GLY A 293 -6.95 2.10 -5.73
C GLY A 293 -7.50 2.47 -4.36
N SER A 294 -7.89 1.46 -3.58
CA SER A 294 -8.44 1.61 -2.23
C SER A 294 -7.40 2.00 -1.19
N VAL A 295 -7.88 2.50 -0.05
CA VAL A 295 -7.09 2.55 1.19
C VAL A 295 -6.75 1.14 1.71
N GLY A 296 -5.71 1.07 2.54
CA GLY A 296 -5.18 -0.11 3.21
C GLY A 296 -5.78 -0.37 4.58
N PHE A 297 -5.05 -1.04 5.47
CA PHE A 297 -5.50 -1.32 6.85
C PHE A 297 -4.46 -0.88 7.86
N LEU A 298 -4.91 -0.20 8.92
CA LEU A 298 -4.11 0.10 10.10
C LEU A 298 -4.74 -0.57 11.32
N GLN A 299 -4.00 -1.45 11.99
CA GLN A 299 -4.47 -2.25 13.12
C GLN A 299 -3.55 -2.14 14.33
N ILE A 300 -4.15 -2.16 15.51
CA ILE A 300 -3.43 -2.13 16.79
C ILE A 300 -3.91 -3.29 17.64
N TYR A 301 -2.96 -4.06 18.17
CA TYR A 301 -3.19 -5.14 19.12
C TYR A 301 -2.46 -4.86 20.42
N MET A 302 -3.17 -5.00 21.53
CA MET A 302 -2.59 -4.82 22.87
C MET A 302 -3.13 -5.89 23.83
N PRO A 303 -2.37 -6.19 24.89
CA PRO A 303 -2.86 -6.99 26.00
C PRO A 303 -4.12 -6.38 26.63
N GLN A 304 -5.01 -7.24 27.14
CA GLN A 304 -6.16 -6.79 27.92
C GLN A 304 -5.74 -5.91 29.11
N GLY A 305 -6.46 -4.81 29.31
CA GLY A 305 -6.16 -3.82 30.36
C GLY A 305 -5.11 -2.77 29.96
N SER A 306 -4.49 -2.89 28.79
CA SER A 306 -3.61 -1.86 28.23
C SER A 306 -4.41 -0.83 27.42
N THR A 307 -3.98 0.42 27.42
CA THR A 307 -4.57 1.49 26.61
C THR A 307 -3.54 2.07 25.64
N ALA A 308 -3.95 2.24 24.39
CA ALA A 308 -3.15 2.95 23.39
C ALA A 308 -3.34 4.45 23.60
N THR A 309 -2.27 5.21 23.48
CA THR A 309 -2.34 6.67 23.35
C THR A 309 -2.22 7.03 21.88
N LEU A 310 -3.35 7.34 21.25
CA LEU A 310 -3.43 7.67 19.82
C LEU A 310 -3.79 9.13 19.67
N THR A 311 -2.78 9.95 19.40
CA THR A 311 -2.93 11.36 19.05
C THR A 311 -2.10 11.65 17.79
N PRO A 312 -2.34 10.92 16.68
CA PRO A 312 -1.55 11.10 15.48
C PRO A 312 -1.76 12.51 14.91
N ARG A 313 -0.69 13.11 14.39
CA ARG A 313 -0.77 14.37 13.63
C ARG A 313 -1.63 14.20 12.37
N ALA A 314 -1.51 13.05 11.72
CA ALA A 314 -2.35 12.64 10.59
C ALA A 314 -2.42 11.11 10.50
N VAL A 315 -3.56 10.59 10.07
CA VAL A 315 -3.75 9.16 9.89
C VAL A 315 -4.71 8.88 8.74
N SER A 316 -4.35 7.99 7.84
CA SER A 316 -5.21 7.60 6.73
C SER A 316 -4.88 6.21 6.21
N PRO A 317 -5.82 5.25 6.21
CA PRO A 317 -7.17 5.35 6.79
C PRO A 317 -7.14 5.43 8.32
N GLY A 318 -8.27 5.65 8.98
CA GLY A 318 -8.32 5.53 10.45
C GLY A 318 -8.00 4.11 10.93
N PHE A 319 -7.46 3.99 12.16
CA PHE A 319 -7.25 2.69 12.80
C PHE A 319 -8.58 1.93 12.94
N GLN A 320 -8.62 0.71 12.42
CA GLN A 320 -9.76 -0.21 12.52
C GLN A 320 -9.69 -1.06 13.80
N PRO A 321 -10.81 -1.65 14.27
CA PRO A 321 -11.09 -1.76 15.70
C PRO A 321 -9.91 -2.35 16.46
N GLN A 322 -9.55 -1.67 17.54
CA GLN A 322 -8.54 -2.12 18.48
C GLN A 322 -9.00 -3.44 19.07
N ALA A 323 -8.47 -4.54 18.52
CA ALA A 323 -8.77 -5.85 19.05
C ALA A 323 -7.94 -6.04 20.31
N VAL A 324 -8.64 -6.13 21.44
CA VAL A 324 -8.03 -6.57 22.69
C VAL A 324 -7.81 -8.07 22.59
N VAL A 325 -6.56 -8.50 22.56
CA VAL A 325 -6.22 -9.93 22.53
C VAL A 325 -6.17 -10.43 23.96
N PRO A 326 -6.90 -11.50 24.32
CA PRO A 326 -6.74 -12.14 25.62
C PRO A 326 -5.28 -12.54 25.82
N THR A 327 -4.68 -12.14 26.93
CA THR A 327 -3.31 -12.56 27.27
C THR A 327 -3.30 -14.08 27.48
N ARG A 328 -2.45 -14.80 26.74
CA ARG A 328 -2.08 -16.18 27.06
C ARG A 328 -0.94 -16.20 28.05
#